data_AF-A0A376RDZ9-F1
#
_entry.id   AF-A0A376RDZ9-F1
#
_cell.length_a   1.000
_cell.length_b   1.000
_cell.length_c   1.000
_cell.angle_alpha   90.00
_cell.angle_beta   90.00
_cell.angle_gamma   90.00
#
_symmetry.space_group_name_H-M   'P 1'
#
loop_
_entity.id
_entity.type
_entity.pdbx_description
1 polymer ?
#
loop_
_entity_poly.entity_id
_entity_poly.type
_entity_poly.pdbx_seq_one_letter_code
_entity_poly.pdbx_strand_id
1 'polypeptide(L)' 'MWLNGTSAANKVVTNALLTRGDLVLFDRNNHKSNHHGALIQAGATPVYLEASRNPFGFIGGIDAHCFK' A
#
# COMPACT_ATOMS: atom_id res chain seq x y z
N MET A 1 -1.64 7.20 -20.75
CA MET A 1 -0.44 7.83 -20.17
C MET A 1 -0.84 8.54 -18.88
N TRP A 2 -0.07 8.39 -17.79
CA TRP A 2 -0.36 9.07 -16.52
C TRP A 2 0.35 10.43 -16.49
N LEU A 3 -0.40 11.52 -16.59
CA LEU A 3 0.19 12.88 -16.63
C LEU A 3 0.55 13.42 -15.25
N ASN A 4 0.05 12.79 -14.18
CA ASN A 4 0.21 13.24 -12.79
C ASN A 4 1.05 12.26 -11.95
N GLY A 5 1.97 11.55 -12.61
CA GLY A 5 2.87 10.57 -12.01
C GLY A 5 2.16 9.35 -11.40
N THR A 6 2.96 8.53 -10.71
CA THR A 6 2.50 7.28 -10.08
C THR A 6 1.53 7.53 -8.92
N SER A 7 1.58 8.71 -8.29
CA SER A 7 0.65 9.09 -7.22
C SER A 7 -0.80 9.17 -7.69
N ALA A 8 -1.05 9.60 -8.93
CA ALA A 8 -2.39 9.60 -9.51
C ALA A 8 -2.76 8.19 -9.99
N ALA A 9 -1.82 7.48 -10.61
CA ALA A 9 -2.01 6.10 -11.06
C ALA A 9 -2.48 5.18 -9.91
N ASN A 10 -1.80 5.24 -8.76
CA ASN A 10 -2.16 4.44 -7.59
C ASN A 10 -3.58 4.73 -7.10
N LYS A 11 -4.00 6.00 -7.09
CA LYS A 11 -5.36 6.37 -6.67
C LYS A 11 -6.40 5.82 -7.64
N VAL A 12 -6.15 5.89 -8.95
CA VAL A 12 -7.09 5.32 -9.92
C VAL A 12 -7.20 3.82 -9.76
N VAL A 13 -6.08 3.10 -9.63
CA VAL A 13 -6.11 1.63 -9.43
C VAL A 13 -6.85 1.26 -8.14
N THR A 14 -6.52 1.92 -7.02
CA THR A 14 -7.13 1.60 -5.72
C THR A 14 -8.62 1.96 -5.67
N ASN A 15 -9.04 3.11 -6.21
CA ASN A 15 -10.46 3.48 -6.26
C ASN A 15 -11.27 2.67 -7.30
N ALA A 16 -10.60 2.07 -8.30
CA ALA A 16 -11.28 1.21 -9.26
C ALA A 16 -11.53 -0.20 -8.72
N LEU A 17 -10.66 -0.69 -7.83
CA LEU A 17 -10.68 -2.09 -7.37
C LEU A 17 -11.21 -2.27 -5.95
N LEU A 18 -11.09 -1.26 -5.10
CA LEU A 18 -11.44 -1.36 -3.69
C LEU A 18 -12.72 -0.60 -3.38
N THR A 19 -13.50 -1.16 -2.47
CA THR A 19 -14.67 -0.53 -1.88
C THR A 19 -14.56 -0.50 -0.36
N ARG A 20 -15.47 0.26 0.27
CA ARG A 20 -15.44 0.46 1.71
C ARG A 20 -15.66 -0.85 2.44
N GLY A 21 -14.72 -1.18 3.34
CA GLY A 21 -14.76 -2.42 4.12
C GLY A 21 -14.01 -3.60 3.48
N ASP A 22 -13.56 -3.48 2.23
CA ASP A 22 -12.71 -4.51 1.63
C ASP A 22 -11.40 -4.67 2.39
N LEU A 23 -10.90 -5.91 2.44
CA LEU A 23 -9.58 -6.19 2.98
C LEU A 23 -8.52 -6.02 1.89
N VAL A 24 -7.42 -5.37 2.23
CA VAL A 24 -6.28 -5.20 1.33
C VAL A 24 -4.98 -5.57 2.03
N LEU A 25 -4.22 -6.51 1.45
CA LEU A 25 -2.86 -6.79 1.89
C LEU A 25 -1.99 -5.57 1.62
N PHE A 26 -1.35 -5.04 2.66
CA PHE A 26 -0.77 -3.71 2.62
C PHE A 26 0.67 -3.72 3.12
N ASP A 27 1.63 -3.54 2.21
CA ASP A 27 3.04 -3.34 2.58
C ASP A 27 3.17 -2.13 3.51
N ARG A 28 3.82 -2.31 4.67
CA ARG A 28 4.06 -1.25 5.65
C ARG A 28 4.94 -0.11 5.11
N ASN A 29 5.73 -0.36 4.07
CA ASN A 29 6.58 0.63 3.41
C ASN A 29 5.89 1.39 2.26
N ASN A 30 4.61 1.13 2.02
CA ASN A 30 3.88 1.77 0.94
C ASN A 30 4.00 3.30 0.96
N HIS A 31 4.16 3.90 -0.23
CA HIS A 31 4.18 5.35 -0.35
C HIS A 31 2.82 5.96 0.04
N LYS A 32 2.82 7.20 0.54
CA LYS A 32 1.61 7.94 0.99
C LYS A 32 0.45 7.92 -0.02
N SER A 33 0.73 7.82 -1.32
CA SER A 33 -0.31 7.74 -2.35
C SER A 33 -1.18 6.49 -2.23
N ASN A 34 -0.62 5.35 -1.83
CA ASN A 34 -1.38 4.11 -1.60
C ASN A 34 -2.24 4.23 -0.34
N HIS A 35 -1.73 4.87 0.71
CA HIS A 35 -2.53 5.17 1.90
C HIS A 35 -3.74 6.06 1.57
N HIS A 36 -3.53 7.12 0.79
CA HIS A 36 -4.62 8.01 0.37
C HIS A 36 -5.63 7.30 -0.51
N GLY A 37 -5.19 6.53 -1.51
CA GLY A 37 -6.09 5.86 -2.45
C GLY A 37 -6.87 4.72 -1.81
N ALA A 38 -6.19 3.77 -1.19
CA ALA A 38 -6.82 2.55 -0.67
C ALA A 38 -7.54 2.76 0.67
N LEU A 39 -6.93 3.46 1.63
CA LEU A 39 -7.47 3.52 2.99
C LEU A 39 -8.39 4.72 3.19
N ILE A 40 -7.98 5.91 2.71
CA ILE A 40 -8.74 7.15 2.96
C ILE A 40 -9.87 7.32 1.94
N GLN A 41 -9.58 7.19 0.64
CA GLN A 41 -10.57 7.42 -0.41
C GLN A 41 -11.50 6.21 -0.59
N ALA A 42 -10.93 5.02 -0.81
CA ALA A 42 -11.74 3.81 -1.02
C ALA A 42 -12.30 3.22 0.29
N GLY A 43 -11.70 3.53 1.45
CA GLY A 43 -12.18 3.04 2.75
C GLY A 43 -11.89 1.56 3.01
N ALA A 44 -10.87 1.00 2.36
CA ALA A 44 -10.44 -0.38 2.59
C ALA A 44 -9.72 -0.53 3.94
N THR A 45 -9.85 -1.70 4.54
CA THR A 45 -9.20 -2.07 5.79
C THR A 45 -7.87 -2.77 5.49
N PRO A 46 -6.73 -2.21 5.93
CA PRO A 46 -5.42 -2.78 5.62
C PRO A 46 -5.09 -3.97 6.53
N VAL A 47 -4.52 -5.01 5.94
CA VAL A 47 -3.80 -6.08 6.64
C VAL A 47 -2.31 -5.85 6.37
N TYR A 48 -1.59 -5.37 7.38
CA TYR A 48 -0.20 -4.94 7.19
C TYR A 48 0.76 -6.11 7.06
N LEU A 49 1.62 -6.05 6.04
CA LEU A 49 2.77 -6.95 5.89
C LEU A 49 3.99 -6.27 6.49
N GLU A 50 4.67 -6.97 7.40
CA GLU A 50 5.87 -6.47 8.06
C GLU A 50 7.01 -6.32 7.09
N ALA A 51 7.80 -5.26 7.28
CA ALA A 51 8.96 -5.01 6.45
C ALA A 51 10.22 -4.92 7.29
N SER A 52 11.25 -5.63 6.82
CA SER A 52 12.56 -5.67 7.45
C SER A 52 13.21 -4.28 7.55
N ARG A 53 13.96 -4.09 8.63
CA ARG A 53 14.83 -2.93 8.86
C ARG A 53 16.20 -3.41 9.28
N ASN A 54 17.25 -2.90 8.63
CA ASN A 54 18.62 -3.17 9.06
C ASN A 54 19.04 -2.22 10.21
N PRO A 55 20.17 -2.46 10.89
CA PRO A 55 20.65 -1.59 11.96
C PRO A 55 20.91 -0.13 11.55
N PHE A 56 21.05 0.14 10.24
CA PHE A 56 21.19 1.48 9.68
C PHE A 56 19.84 2.15 9.37
N GLY A 57 18.72 1.48 9.65
CA GLY A 57 17.36 1.98 9.41
C GLY A 57 16.89 1.88 7.96
N PHE A 58 17.65 1.24 7.07
CA PHE A 58 17.26 1.11 5.66
C PHE A 58 15.97 0.31 5.50
N ILE A 59 15.17 0.75 4.53
CA ILE A 59 13.92 0.12 4.13
C ILE A 59 14.26 -1.18 3.42
N GLY A 60 14.01 -2.32 4.07
CA GLY A 60 14.11 -3.64 3.47
C GLY A 60 12.79 -4.09 2.85
N GLY A 61 12.80 -5.30 2.28
CA GLY A 61 11.59 -5.93 1.75
C GLY A 61 10.68 -6.49 2.84
N ILE A 62 9.52 -7.01 2.40
CA ILE A 62 8.57 -7.73 3.26
C ILE A 62 9.20 -9.02 3.77
N ASP A 63 8.98 -9.36 5.03
CA ASP A 63 9.54 -10.57 5.61
C ASP A 63 8.93 -11.84 5.01
N ALA A 64 9.78 -12.84 4.74
CA ALA A 64 9.37 -14.07 4.06
C ALA A 64 8.26 -14.85 4.79
N HIS A 65 8.12 -14.66 6.11
CA HIS A 65 7.08 -15.31 6.88
C HIS A 65 5.67 -14.73 6.60
N CYS A 66 5.57 -13.51 6.06
CA CYS A 66 4.30 -12.89 5.69
C CYS A 66 3.68 -13.49 4.41
N PHE A 67 4.41 -14.36 3.70
CA PHE A 67 3.96 -15.01 2.46
C PHE A 67 3.67 -16.51 2.63
N LYS A 68 3.48 -16.98 3.87
CA LYS A 68 3.20 -18.38 4.20
C LYS A 68 1.72 -18.66 4.40
#